data_AF-A0A9E6AVT7-F1
#
_entry.id   AF-A0A9E6AVT7-F1
#
_cell.length_a   1.000
_cell.length_b   1.000
_cell.length_c   1.000
_cell.angle_alpha   90.00
_cell.angle_beta   90.00
_cell.angle_gamma   90.00
#
_symmetry.space_group_name_H-M   'P 1'
#
loop_
_entity.id
_entity.type
_entity.pdbx_description
1 polymer ?
#
loop_
_entity_poly.entity_id
_entity_poly.type
_entity_poly.pdbx_seq_one_letter_code
_entity_poly.pdbx_strand_id
1 'polypeptide(L)'
;MLRYGSLPLISVVRGTVKWISPDVVVNEQTGMSFYKIQISVTQEELALLKDHILIPGIPIEAFVNTGERTALNYLIKPLLDQINRAFKEE
;
A
#
# COMPACT_ATOMS: atom_id res chain seq x y z
N MET A 1 -32.60 12.74 -26.22
CA MET A 1 -31.47 13.47 -25.58
C MET A 1 -30.66 12.44 -24.80
N LEU A 2 -29.58 11.91 -25.38
CA LEU A 2 -28.80 10.82 -24.78
C LEU A 2 -27.68 11.43 -23.94
N ARG A 3 -27.75 11.27 -22.61
CA ARG A 3 -26.67 11.67 -21.70
C ARG A 3 -25.57 10.60 -21.75
N TYR A 4 -24.45 10.95 -22.34
CA TYR A 4 -23.21 10.20 -22.34
C TYR A 4 -22.72 9.96 -20.90
N GLY A 5 -22.27 8.74 -20.62
CA GLY A 5 -21.79 8.29 -19.34
C GLY A 5 -20.66 9.17 -18.81
N SER A 6 -20.87 9.77 -17.65
CA SER A 6 -19.79 10.16 -16.77
C SER A 6 -19.11 8.89 -16.29
N LEU A 7 -17.94 8.58 -16.84
CA LEU A 7 -16.98 7.68 -16.19
C LEU A 7 -16.90 8.08 -14.71
N PRO A 8 -17.00 7.14 -13.75
CA PRO A 8 -16.77 7.49 -12.37
C PRO A 8 -15.36 8.08 -12.30
N LEU A 9 -15.26 9.33 -11.84
CA LEU A 9 -13.99 9.90 -11.42
C LEU A 9 -13.50 8.98 -10.28
N ILE A 10 -12.64 8.02 -10.63
CA ILE A 10 -12.02 7.15 -9.64
C ILE A 10 -11.26 8.07 -8.71
N SER A 11 -11.82 8.26 -7.52
CA SER A 11 -11.28 9.18 -6.54
C SER A 11 -10.17 8.44 -5.82
N VAL A 12 -8.93 8.73 -6.20
CA VAL A 12 -7.73 8.11 -5.62
C VAL A 12 -7.29 8.95 -4.44
N VAL A 13 -7.10 8.30 -3.30
CA VAL A 13 -6.57 8.91 -2.08
C VAL A 13 -5.30 8.21 -1.65
N ARG A 14 -4.42 8.95 -0.98
CA ARG A 14 -3.20 8.38 -0.42
C ARG A 14 -3.47 7.79 0.95
N GLY A 15 -2.91 6.61 1.18
CA GLY A 15 -2.92 5.94 2.47
C GLY A 15 -1.55 5.41 2.84
N THR A 16 -1.35 5.14 4.12
CA THR A 16 -0.12 4.54 4.64
C THR A 16 -0.43 3.19 5.26
N VAL A 17 0.39 2.19 4.95
CA VAL A 17 0.30 0.86 5.58
C VAL A 17 0.73 1.01 7.04
N LYS A 18 -0.21 0.83 7.97
CA LYS A 18 0.03 0.93 9.41
C LYS A 18 0.44 -0.42 10.00
N TRP A 19 -0.03 -1.51 9.40
CA TRP A 19 0.19 -2.85 9.93
C TRP A 19 0.14 -3.89 8.81
N ILE A 20 0.97 -4.92 8.96
CA ILE A 20 1.01 -6.10 8.12
C ILE A 20 0.89 -7.30 9.05
N SER A 21 0.02 -8.25 8.71
CA SER A 21 -0.16 -9.47 9.47
C SER A 21 1.11 -10.31 9.48
N PRO A 22 1.52 -10.84 10.64
CA PRO A 22 2.67 -11.74 10.72
C PRO A 22 2.37 -13.11 10.09
N ASP A 23 1.09 -13.47 9.99
CA ASP A 23 0.64 -14.76 9.49
C ASP A 23 0.22 -14.69 8.03
N VAL A 24 0.58 -15.72 7.28
CA VAL A 24 0.12 -15.92 5.91
C VAL A 24 -1.29 -16.50 5.91
N VAL A 25 -2.15 -15.98 5.04
CA VAL A 25 -3.50 -16.48 4.84
C VAL A 25 -3.58 -17.16 3.48
N VAL A 26 -4.13 -18.37 3.44
CA VAL A 26 -4.31 -19.12 2.21
C VAL A 26 -5.77 -19.06 1.81
N ASN A 27 -6.04 -18.69 0.55
CA ASN A 27 -7.37 -18.82 -0.01
C ASN A 27 -7.62 -20.30 -0.35
N GLU A 28 -8.57 -20.94 0.32
CA GLU A 28 -8.86 -22.38 0.14
C GLU A 28 -9.39 -22.73 -1.25
N GLN A 29 -10.00 -21.78 -1.96
CA GLN A 29 -10.56 -22.00 -3.29
C GLN A 29 -9.52 -21.86 -4.40
N THR A 30 -8.54 -20.98 -4.23
CA THR A 30 -7.52 -20.67 -5.26
C THR A 30 -6.13 -21.21 -4.93
N GLY A 31 -5.88 -21.61 -3.68
CA GLY A 31 -4.56 -21.97 -3.16
C GLY A 31 -3.60 -20.79 -3.00
N MET A 32 -4.02 -19.56 -3.33
CA MET A 32 -3.14 -18.39 -3.27
C MET A 32 -2.92 -17.95 -1.83
N SER A 33 -1.65 -17.71 -1.50
CA SER A 33 -1.22 -17.16 -0.22
C SER A 33 -1.12 -15.64 -0.27
N PHE A 34 -1.64 -14.96 0.75
CA PHE A 34 -1.60 -13.51 0.87
C PHE A 34 -1.41 -13.06 2.32
N TYR A 35 -0.93 -11.84 2.50
CA TYR A 35 -0.83 -11.19 3.81
C TYR A 35 -1.93 -10.14 3.95
N LYS A 36 -2.55 -10.08 5.13
CA LYS A 36 -3.49 -9.00 5.46
C LYS A 36 -2.71 -7.74 5.80
N ILE A 37 -3.14 -6.60 5.29
CA ILE A 37 -2.59 -5.29 5.63
C ILE A 37 -3.70 -4.37 6.12
N GLN A 38 -3.35 -3.46 7.02
CA GLN A 38 -4.23 -2.38 7.44
C GLN A 38 -3.67 -1.05 6.93
N ILE A 39 -4.47 -0.35 6.12
CA ILE A 39 -4.13 0.95 5.55
C ILE A 39 -4.86 2.02 6.36
N SER A 40 -4.13 3.05 6.77
CA SER A 40 -4.68 4.26 7.37
C SER A 40 -4.69 5.37 6.34
N VAL A 41 -5.83 6.03 6.17
CA VAL A 41 -6.00 7.21 5.32
C VAL A 41 -6.23 8.40 6.26
N THR A 42 -5.59 9.53 5.99
CA THR A 42 -5.76 10.72 6.84
C THR A 42 -7.10 11.40 6.55
N GLN A 43 -7.57 12.23 7.48
CA GLN A 43 -8.86 12.92 7.32
C GLN A 43 -8.82 13.89 6.13
N GLU A 44 -7.65 14.49 5.85
CA GLU A 44 -7.44 15.40 4.72
C GLU A 44 -7.58 14.67 3.38
N GLU A 45 -7.00 13.47 3.27
CA GLU A 45 -7.10 12.62 2.09
C GLU A 45 -8.54 12.11 1.91
N LEU A 46 -9.23 11.74 3.00
CA LEU A 46 -10.65 11.39 2.93
C LEU A 46 -11.54 12.56 2.49
N ALA A 47 -11.20 13.80 2.85
CA ALA A 47 -11.94 14.98 2.41
C ALA A 47 -11.86 15.21 0.89
N LEU A 48 -10.82 14.70 0.22
CA LEU A 48 -10.69 14.75 -1.24
C LEU A 48 -11.75 13.90 -1.95
N LEU A 49 -12.34 12.93 -1.25
CA LEU A 49 -13.41 12.09 -1.79
C LEU A 49 -14.73 12.86 -1.97
N LYS A 50 -14.86 14.08 -1.41
CA LYS A 50 -16.06 14.94 -1.49
C LYS A 50 -17.35 14.15 -1.23
N ASP A 51 -18.13 13.90 -2.28
CA ASP A 51 -19.44 13.24 -2.25
C ASP A 51 -19.34 11.70 -2.30
N HIS A 52 -18.15 11.15 -2.49
CA HIS A 52 -17.90 9.71 -2.48
C HIS A 52 -17.72 9.21 -1.05
N ILE A 53 -18.80 8.70 -0.47
CA ILE A 53 -18.79 8.15 0.88
C ILE A 53 -18.14 6.76 0.84
N LEU A 54 -17.05 6.58 1.59
CA LEU A 54 -16.52 5.27 1.93
C LEU A 54 -17.47 4.60 2.93
N ILE A 55 -18.30 3.69 2.43
CA ILE A 55 -19.19 2.89 3.26
C ILE A 55 -18.56 1.50 3.44
N PRO A 56 -18.58 0.92 4.66
CA PRO A 56 -18.15 -0.44 4.88
C PRO A 56 -18.84 -1.43 3.91
N GLY A 57 -18.06 -2.34 3.33
CA GLY A 57 -18.56 -3.35 2.40
C GLY A 57 -18.47 -2.99 0.92
N ILE A 58 -18.11 -1.74 0.57
CA ILE A 58 -17.77 -1.39 -0.81
C ILE A 58 -16.36 -1.93 -1.13
N PRO A 59 -16.19 -2.71 -2.21
CA PRO A 59 -14.86 -3.16 -2.63
C PRO A 59 -14.05 -1.97 -3.12
N ILE A 60 -12.77 -1.95 -2.73
CA ILE A 60 -11.80 -0.95 -3.20
C ILE A 60 -10.60 -1.66 -3.80
N GLU A 61 -9.94 -0.99 -4.73
CA GLU A 61 -8.65 -1.39 -5.24
C GLU A 61 -7.57 -0.49 -4.61
N ALA A 62 -6.52 -1.11 -4.08
CA ALA A 62 -5.39 -0.41 -3.50
C ALA A 62 -4.11 -0.83 -4.20
N PHE A 63 -3.32 0.16 -4.62
CA PHE A 63 -1.99 -0.05 -5.16
C PHE A 63 -0.95 0.24 -4.08
N VAL A 64 -0.28 -0.81 -3.61
CA VAL A 64 0.76 -0.69 -2.58
C VAL A 64 2.11 -0.58 -3.27
N ASN A 65 2.73 0.60 -3.18
CA ASN A 65 4.11 0.76 -3.61
C ASN A 65 5.04 0.29 -2.48
N THR A 66 5.70 -0.87 -2.65
CA THR A 66 6.63 -1.46 -1.67
C THR A 66 8.01 -0.79 -1.66
N GLY A 67 8.14 0.36 -2.32
CA GLY A 67 9.37 1.14 -2.44
C GLY A 67 9.99 1.04 -3.83
N GLU A 68 10.60 2.15 -4.27
CA GLU A 68 11.42 2.17 -5.47
C GLU A 68 12.74 1.47 -5.14
N ARG A 69 12.98 0.29 -5.71
CA ARG A 69 14.34 -0.25 -5.77
C ARG A 69 15.13 0.62 -6.74
N THR A 70 15.68 1.72 -6.27
CA THR A 70 16.65 2.48 -7.06
C THR A 70 17.90 1.63 -7.25
N ALA A 71 18.51 1.65 -8.44
CA ALA A 71 19.78 0.94 -8.67
C ALA A 71 20.85 1.35 -7.65
N LEU A 72 20.78 2.61 -7.20
CA LEU A 72 21.62 3.16 -6.14
C LEU A 72 21.45 2.42 -4.80
N ASN A 73 20.22 2.04 -4.39
CA ASN A 73 20.00 1.26 -3.16
C ASN A 73 20.73 -0.09 -3.19
N TYR A 74 20.93 -0.70 -4.35
CA TYR A 74 21.73 -1.93 -4.45
C TYR A 74 23.23 -1.70 -4.28
N LEU A 75 23.72 -0.52 -4.68
CA LEU A 75 25.13 -0.17 -4.56
C LEU A 75 25.51 0.24 -3.14
N ILE A 76 24.63 1.00 -2.46
CA ILE A 76 24.95 1.55 -1.13
C ILE A 76 24.68 0.53 -0.02
N LYS A 77 23.70 -0.38 -0.18
CA LYS A 77 23.32 -1.33 0.87
C LYS A 77 24.49 -2.19 1.40
N PRO A 78 25.35 -2.79 0.55
CA PRO A 78 26.51 -3.55 1.05
C PRO A 78 27.48 -2.69 1.87
N LEU A 79 27.68 -1.42 1.50
CA LEU A 79 28.58 -0.50 2.20
C LEU A 79 28.03 -0.16 3.59
N LEU A 80 26.74 0.18 3.68
CA LEU A 80 26.06 0.43 4.95
C LEU A 80 26.04 -0.81 5.84
N ASP A 81 25.84 -1.99 5.25
CA ASP A 81 25.87 -3.26 5.98
C ASP A 81 27.27 -3.56 6.54
N GLN A 82 28.36 -3.18 5.85
CA GLN A 82 29.73 -3.31 6.37
C GLN A 82 29.99 -2.35 7.54
N ILE A 83 29.58 -1.08 7.39
CA ILE A 83 29.72 -0.06 8.44
C ILE A 83 28.97 -0.51 9.70
N ASN A 84 27.70 -0.91 9.57
CA ASN A 84 26.89 -1.37 10.69
C ASN A 84 27.44 -2.63 11.38
N ARG A 85 28.13 -3.53 10.66
CA ARG A 85 28.82 -4.67 11.28
C ARG A 85 30.05 -4.24 12.07
N ALA A 86 30.88 -3.36 11.49
CA ALA A 86 32.10 -2.87 12.14
C ALA A 86 31.82 -2.12 13.45
N PHE A 87 30.70 -1.40 13.55
CA PHE A 87 30.28 -0.72 14.79
C PHE A 87 29.61 -1.63 15.83
N LYS A 88 29.31 -2.90 15.49
CA LYS A 88 28.65 -3.85 16.39
C LYS A 88 29.64 -4.82 17.07
N GLU A 89 30.93 -4.75 16.72
CA GLU A 89 32.00 -5.58 17.27
C GLU A 89 32.91 -4.85 18.29
N GLU A 90 32.49 -3.71 18.85
CA GLU A 90 33.04 -3.12 20.09
C GLU A 90 31.99 -3.10 21.20
#